data_AF-Q81C40-F1
#
_entry.id   AF-Q81C40-F1
#
_cell.length_a   1.000
_cell.length_b   1.000
_cell.length_c   1.000
_cell.angle_alpha   90.00
_cell.angle_beta   90.00
_cell.angle_gamma   90.00
#
_symmetry.space_group_name_H-M   'P 1'
#
loop_
_entity.id
_entity.type
_entity.pdbx_description
1 polymer ?
#
loop_
_entity_poly.entity_id
_entity_poly.type
_entity_poly.pdbx_seq_one_letter_code
_entity_poly.pdbx_strand_id
1 'polypeptide(L)'
;MLPYLDLKKQNEITEYAWAGLCYTQINLPLFTEMKRFIKYAIEHLEVLHPHTREAFLKWLSFVFIKCVLYWEQKTDWLYPLLILENEENKIKFMQFLCYYVKTLSVKEQQKFWTAWLSVFLRERPKMGEITAREYVMLLRIILYMDEILEKGLCIMSRAFSSVHGKCAGEEMKQLLIEMLHKKESMKAHKEIFANVFFILLQTCHEAVLFEKEVIKIKELLVQYEVEEYVLHLLENEIIRIGIVMGDLQKEL
;
A
#
# COMPACT_ATOMS: atom_id res chain seq x y z
N MET A 1 13.89 -31.26 8.78
CA MET A 1 15.18 -30.52 8.76
C MET A 1 15.08 -29.13 9.38
N LEU A 2 14.07 -28.30 9.08
CA LEU A 2 13.91 -26.96 9.68
C LEU A 2 13.97 -26.86 11.22
N PRO A 3 13.45 -27.82 12.01
CA PRO A 3 13.57 -27.78 13.48
C PRO A 3 15.00 -27.89 14.01
N TYR A 4 15.95 -28.34 13.17
CA TYR A 4 17.35 -28.57 13.52
C TYR A 4 18.29 -27.52 12.90
N LEU A 5 17.77 -26.59 12.10
CA LEU A 5 18.55 -25.48 11.56
C LEU A 5 18.54 -24.36 12.59
N ASP A 6 19.73 -23.98 13.05
CA ASP A 6 19.92 -22.74 13.80
C ASP A 6 19.78 -21.57 12.82
N LEU A 7 18.53 -21.20 12.53
CA LEU A 7 18.17 -20.13 11.59
C LEU A 7 18.71 -18.76 12.03
N LYS A 8 19.29 -18.66 13.24
CA LYS A 8 19.95 -17.46 13.76
C LYS A 8 21.36 -17.25 13.22
N LYS A 9 21.96 -18.26 12.58
CA LYS A 9 23.31 -18.18 12.01
C LYS A 9 23.22 -18.00 10.50
N GLN A 10 23.85 -16.93 10.00
CA GLN A 10 24.06 -16.75 8.57
C GLN A 10 25.04 -17.82 8.08
N ASN A 11 24.51 -18.89 7.51
CA ASN A 11 25.29 -19.96 6.88
C ASN A 11 24.59 -20.44 5.61
N GLU A 12 25.38 -21.00 4.71
CA GLU A 12 24.95 -21.43 3.38
C GLU A 12 23.73 -22.39 3.44
N ILE A 13 23.69 -23.26 4.45
CA ILE A 13 22.61 -24.24 4.66
C ILE A 13 21.27 -23.53 4.97
N THR A 14 21.31 -22.47 5.78
CA THR A 14 20.12 -21.67 6.13
C THR A 14 19.60 -20.90 4.92
N GLU A 15 20.50 -20.38 4.09
CA GLU A 15 20.11 -19.70 2.84
C GLU A 15 19.44 -20.67 1.84
N TYR A 16 20.00 -21.86 1.66
CA TYR A 16 19.39 -22.90 0.81
C TYR A 16 18.04 -23.39 1.34
N ALA A 17 17.89 -23.53 2.66
CA ALA A 17 16.63 -23.93 3.28
C ALA A 17 15.52 -22.90 3.04
N TRP A 18 15.84 -21.60 3.17
CA TRP A 18 14.91 -20.52 2.87
C TRP A 18 14.58 -20.43 1.37
N ALA A 19 15.58 -20.57 0.50
CA ALA A 19 15.35 -20.62 -0.93
C ALA A 19 14.38 -21.76 -1.29
N GLY A 20 14.64 -22.99 -0.82
CA GLY A 20 13.77 -24.14 -1.05
C GLY A 20 12.34 -23.94 -0.54
N LEU A 21 12.17 -23.30 0.62
CA LEU A 21 10.85 -22.96 1.16
C LEU A 21 10.07 -21.99 0.27
N CYS A 22 10.73 -20.96 -0.26
CA CYS A 22 10.08 -19.97 -1.13
C CYS A 22 9.51 -20.59 -2.42
N TYR A 23 10.04 -21.73 -2.85
CA TYR A 23 9.56 -22.48 -4.01
C TYR A 23 8.60 -23.64 -3.64
N THR A 24 8.30 -23.84 -2.36
CA THR A 24 7.42 -24.91 -1.90
C THR A 24 5.95 -24.46 -1.93
N GLN A 25 5.07 -25.33 -2.46
CA GLN A 25 3.63 -25.15 -2.31
C GLN A 25 3.23 -25.36 -0.85
N ILE A 26 2.83 -24.29 -0.18
CA ILE A 26 2.41 -24.31 1.21
C ILE A 26 0.91 -24.56 1.35
N ASN A 27 0.54 -25.50 2.21
CA ASN A 27 -0.82 -25.77 2.65
C ASN A 27 -1.00 -25.43 4.14
N LEU A 28 -2.23 -25.47 4.64
CA LEU A 28 -2.52 -25.09 6.02
C LEU A 28 -1.79 -25.95 7.08
N PRO A 29 -1.73 -27.30 6.98
CA PRO A 29 -0.96 -28.10 7.92
C PRO A 29 0.51 -27.69 7.97
N LEU A 30 1.16 -27.54 6.82
CA LEU A 30 2.57 -27.14 6.75
C LEU A 30 2.76 -25.72 7.30
N PHE A 31 1.88 -24.78 6.95
CA PHE A 31 1.92 -23.43 7.50
C PHE A 31 1.86 -23.43 9.03
N THR A 32 0.97 -24.24 9.62
CA THR A 32 0.78 -24.30 11.07
C THR A 32 2.06 -24.73 11.80
N GLU A 33 2.73 -25.75 11.28
CA GLU A 33 4.02 -26.23 11.81
C GLU A 33 5.16 -25.21 11.61
N MET A 34 5.11 -24.47 10.50
CA MET A 34 6.19 -23.59 10.08
C MET A 34 6.04 -22.15 10.54
N LYS A 35 4.86 -21.74 11.03
CA LYS A 35 4.50 -20.37 11.37
C LYS A 35 5.53 -19.68 12.27
N ARG A 36 6.04 -20.38 13.28
CA ARG A 36 7.07 -19.83 14.20
C ARG A 36 8.38 -19.50 13.49
N PHE A 37 8.78 -20.30 12.50
CA PHE A 37 9.99 -20.08 11.72
C PHE A 37 9.77 -18.96 10.69
N ILE A 38 8.59 -18.90 10.09
CA ILE A 38 8.20 -17.78 9.20
C ILE A 38 8.25 -16.47 9.98
N LYS A 39 7.65 -16.41 11.17
CA LYS A 39 7.71 -15.23 12.05
C LYS A 39 9.16 -14.84 12.35
N TYR A 40 9.99 -15.83 12.71
CA TYR A 40 11.41 -15.59 12.97
C TYR A 40 12.13 -14.99 11.75
N ALA A 41 11.87 -15.48 10.54
CA ALA A 41 12.47 -14.95 9.31
C ALA A 41 12.04 -13.52 9.00
N ILE A 42 10.79 -13.17 9.30
CA ILE A 42 10.25 -11.81 9.16
C ILE A 42 10.96 -10.86 10.12
N GLU A 43 11.28 -11.31 11.33
CA GLU A 43 12.00 -10.51 12.34
C GLU A 43 13.51 -10.38 12.05
N HIS A 44 14.02 -11.12 11.06
CA HIS A 44 15.45 -11.24 10.75
C HIS A 44 15.73 -11.24 9.24
N LEU A 45 15.00 -10.42 8.48
CA LEU A 45 15.12 -10.37 7.01
C LEU A 45 16.52 -9.95 6.53
N GLU A 46 17.24 -9.18 7.35
CA GLU A 46 18.60 -8.72 7.11
C GLU A 46 19.61 -9.88 7.00
N VAL A 47 19.32 -11.00 7.66
CA VAL A 47 20.16 -12.21 7.62
C VAL A 47 20.04 -12.94 6.28
N LEU A 48 18.96 -12.70 5.53
CA LEU A 48 18.76 -13.31 4.22
C LEU A 48 19.54 -12.56 3.13
N HIS A 49 20.20 -13.33 2.26
CA HIS A 49 20.77 -12.82 1.01
C HIS A 49 19.71 -12.04 0.20
N PRO A 50 20.04 -10.88 -0.43
CA PRO A 50 19.06 -10.01 -1.09
C PRO A 50 18.10 -10.71 -2.07
N HIS A 51 18.61 -11.62 -2.90
CA HIS A 51 17.77 -12.39 -3.84
C HIS A 51 16.79 -13.32 -3.12
N THR A 52 17.24 -14.02 -2.07
CA THR A 52 16.38 -14.89 -1.26
C THR A 52 15.35 -14.09 -0.50
N ARG A 53 15.71 -12.91 0.01
CA ARG A 53 14.81 -11.99 0.69
C ARG A 53 13.67 -11.55 -0.20
N GLU A 54 13.96 -11.15 -1.44
CA GLU A 54 12.92 -10.78 -2.41
C GLU A 54 11.98 -11.94 -2.72
N ALA A 55 12.53 -13.13 -2.99
CA ALA A 55 11.72 -14.32 -3.22
C ALA A 55 10.85 -14.66 -1.99
N PHE A 56 11.41 -14.49 -0.78
CA PHE A 56 10.71 -14.69 0.47
C PHE A 56 9.56 -13.69 0.64
N LEU A 57 9.77 -12.39 0.43
CA LEU A 57 8.71 -11.37 0.54
C LEU A 57 7.58 -11.63 -0.46
N LYS A 58 7.91 -12.06 -1.69
CA LYS A 58 6.90 -12.45 -2.69
C LYS A 58 6.10 -13.66 -2.21
N TRP A 59 6.77 -14.73 -1.81
CA TRP A 59 6.13 -15.93 -1.27
C TRP A 59 5.29 -15.61 -0.02
N LEU A 60 5.79 -14.74 0.85
CA LEU A 60 5.11 -14.32 2.08
C LEU A 60 3.81 -13.60 1.78
N SER A 61 3.78 -12.72 0.77
CA SER A 61 2.55 -12.02 0.38
C SER A 61 1.47 -13.00 -0.11
N PHE A 62 1.85 -14.08 -0.80
CA PHE A 62 0.94 -15.16 -1.18
C PHE A 62 0.43 -15.96 0.03
N VAL A 63 1.33 -16.33 0.96
CA VAL A 63 0.96 -17.02 2.21
C VAL A 63 0.00 -16.16 3.03
N PHE A 64 0.27 -14.87 3.11
CA PHE A 64 -0.57 -13.91 3.81
C PHE A 64 -1.99 -13.84 3.21
N ILE A 65 -2.10 -13.73 1.88
CA ILE A 65 -3.40 -13.81 1.18
C ILE A 65 -4.12 -15.11 1.50
N LYS A 66 -3.39 -16.25 1.51
CA LYS A 66 -3.96 -17.55 1.85
C LYS A 66 -4.52 -17.59 3.29
N CYS A 67 -3.78 -17.02 4.24
CA CYS A 67 -4.18 -16.92 5.64
C CYS A 67 -5.47 -16.11 5.81
N VAL A 68 -5.55 -14.94 5.17
CA VAL A 68 -6.71 -14.04 5.28
C VAL A 68 -7.94 -14.63 4.58
N LEU A 69 -7.79 -15.17 3.36
CA LEU A 69 -8.92 -15.55 2.53
C LEU A 69 -9.43 -16.97 2.76
N TYR A 70 -8.56 -17.93 3.01
CA TYR A 70 -8.96 -19.35 2.97
C TYR A 70 -8.70 -20.11 4.25
N TRP A 71 -7.71 -19.72 5.06
CA TRP A 71 -7.33 -20.46 6.26
C TRP A 71 -7.80 -19.83 7.57
N GLU A 72 -8.32 -18.60 7.52
CA GLU A 72 -8.87 -17.89 8.67
C GLU A 72 -7.88 -17.83 9.84
N GLN A 73 -6.60 -17.69 9.51
CA GLN A 73 -5.51 -17.66 10.47
C GLN A 73 -5.22 -16.22 10.91
N LYS A 74 -4.97 -16.03 12.20
CA LYS A 74 -4.47 -14.75 12.73
C LYS A 74 -3.15 -14.36 12.06
N THR A 75 -3.03 -13.09 11.68
CA THR A 75 -1.92 -12.52 10.91
C THR A 75 -0.93 -11.69 11.74
N ASP A 76 -1.03 -11.73 13.07
CA ASP A 76 -0.17 -10.95 13.99
C ASP A 76 1.33 -11.21 13.79
N TRP A 77 1.67 -12.38 13.24
CA TRP A 77 3.04 -12.78 12.90
C TRP A 77 3.67 -11.92 11.79
N LEU A 78 2.87 -11.19 11.01
CA LEU A 78 3.35 -10.30 9.94
C LEU A 78 3.64 -8.88 10.46
N TYR A 79 3.14 -8.51 11.64
CA TYR A 79 3.28 -7.15 12.18
C TYR A 79 4.72 -6.65 12.33
N PRO A 80 5.73 -7.49 12.66
CA PRO A 80 7.11 -7.03 12.63
C PRO A 80 7.50 -6.41 11.27
N LEU A 81 7.09 -7.02 10.14
CA LEU A 81 7.35 -6.46 8.81
C LEU A 81 6.56 -5.18 8.50
N LEU A 82 5.34 -5.07 9.01
CA LEU A 82 4.49 -3.91 8.70
C LEU A 82 4.78 -2.70 9.58
N ILE A 83 5.35 -2.90 10.78
CA ILE A 83 5.49 -1.85 11.81
C ILE A 83 6.96 -1.57 12.16
N LEU A 84 7.79 -2.62 12.32
CA LEU A 84 9.12 -2.50 12.93
C LEU A 84 10.27 -2.53 11.92
N GLU A 85 10.04 -3.08 10.73
CA GLU A 85 11.06 -3.34 9.71
C GLU A 85 11.48 -2.11 8.90
N ASN A 86 12.60 -2.29 8.17
CA ASN A 86 13.07 -1.33 7.17
C ASN A 86 11.96 -1.05 6.13
N GLU A 87 11.73 0.23 5.85
CA GLU A 87 10.74 0.72 4.89
C GLU A 87 10.81 -0.01 3.54
N GLU A 88 12.00 -0.30 3.02
CA GLU A 88 12.15 -0.93 1.71
C GLU A 88 11.55 -2.35 1.65
N ASN A 89 11.78 -3.18 2.66
CA ASN A 89 11.21 -4.53 2.72
C ASN A 89 9.68 -4.47 2.84
N LYS A 90 9.16 -3.55 3.66
CA LYS A 90 7.72 -3.31 3.84
C LYS A 90 7.06 -2.91 2.52
N ILE A 91 7.63 -1.92 1.81
CA ILE A 91 7.10 -1.46 0.53
C ILE A 91 7.14 -2.58 -0.51
N LYS A 92 8.25 -3.33 -0.59
CA LYS A 92 8.38 -4.45 -1.51
C LYS A 92 7.37 -5.57 -1.25
N PHE A 93 7.11 -5.90 0.02
CA PHE A 93 6.03 -6.80 0.40
C PHE A 93 4.65 -6.26 -0.05
N MET A 94 4.36 -4.99 0.20
CA MET A 94 3.09 -4.37 -0.20
C MET A 94 2.91 -4.34 -1.73
N GLN A 95 3.99 -4.15 -2.49
CA GLN A 95 3.98 -4.23 -3.96
C GLN A 95 3.58 -5.62 -4.45
N PHE A 96 4.14 -6.68 -3.86
CA PHE A 96 3.71 -8.05 -4.17
C PHE A 96 2.26 -8.31 -3.74
N LEU A 97 1.86 -7.80 -2.58
CA LEU A 97 0.48 -7.89 -2.11
C LEU A 97 -0.50 -7.22 -3.09
N CYS A 98 -0.16 -6.04 -3.60
CA CYS A 98 -0.92 -5.33 -4.64
C CYS A 98 -1.18 -6.19 -5.88
N TYR A 99 -0.16 -6.94 -6.35
CA TYR A 99 -0.31 -7.85 -7.48
C TYR A 99 -1.39 -8.90 -7.24
N TYR A 100 -1.42 -9.51 -6.04
CA TYR A 100 -2.44 -10.50 -5.69
C TYR A 100 -3.81 -9.88 -5.50
N VAL A 101 -3.90 -8.74 -4.79
CA VAL A 101 -5.17 -8.04 -4.54
C VAL A 101 -5.87 -7.68 -5.85
N LYS A 102 -5.12 -7.23 -6.86
CA LYS A 102 -5.65 -6.90 -8.20
C LYS A 102 -6.35 -8.08 -8.89
N THR A 103 -6.02 -9.31 -8.52
CA THR A 103 -6.60 -10.54 -9.12
C THR A 103 -7.76 -11.12 -8.32
N LEU A 104 -8.10 -10.55 -7.17
CA LEU A 104 -9.17 -11.07 -6.30
C LEU A 104 -10.55 -10.84 -6.91
N SER A 105 -11.41 -11.85 -6.79
CA SER A 105 -12.84 -11.69 -7.07
C SER A 105 -13.51 -10.75 -6.07
N VAL A 106 -14.67 -10.19 -6.43
CA VAL A 106 -15.48 -9.32 -5.55
C VAL A 106 -15.69 -9.92 -4.16
N LYS A 107 -16.03 -11.22 -4.09
CA LYS A 107 -16.24 -11.91 -2.81
C LYS A 107 -14.96 -11.98 -1.97
N GLU A 108 -13.82 -12.23 -2.62
CA GLU A 108 -12.51 -12.26 -1.95
C GLU A 108 -12.07 -10.88 -1.50
N GLN A 109 -12.33 -9.83 -2.28
CA GLN A 109 -12.05 -8.45 -1.86
C GLN A 109 -12.83 -8.11 -0.59
N GLN A 110 -14.14 -8.41 -0.54
CA GLN A 110 -14.96 -8.19 0.66
C GLN A 110 -14.44 -8.98 1.87
N LYS A 111 -14.01 -10.23 1.68
CA LYS A 111 -13.41 -11.03 2.75
C LYS A 111 -12.08 -10.45 3.20
N PHE A 112 -11.21 -10.04 2.28
CA PHE A 112 -9.92 -9.41 2.59
C PHE A 112 -10.10 -8.11 3.39
N TRP A 113 -11.06 -7.29 2.99
CA TRP A 113 -11.42 -6.06 3.67
C TRP A 113 -11.90 -6.29 5.10
N THR A 114 -12.88 -7.19 5.27
CA THR A 114 -13.51 -7.47 6.56
C THR A 114 -12.58 -8.19 7.52
N ALA A 115 -11.82 -9.17 7.03
CA ALA A 115 -10.93 -9.98 7.86
C ALA A 115 -9.63 -9.28 8.24
N TRP A 116 -9.15 -8.33 7.43
CA TRP A 116 -7.86 -7.69 7.68
C TRP A 116 -7.81 -6.19 7.40
N LEU A 117 -7.98 -5.75 6.15
CA LEU A 117 -7.56 -4.39 5.75
C LEU A 117 -8.30 -3.29 6.54
N SER A 118 -9.60 -3.45 6.78
CA SER A 118 -10.39 -2.45 7.52
C SER A 118 -9.92 -2.28 8.97
N VAL A 119 -9.56 -3.39 9.63
CA VAL A 119 -9.03 -3.38 11.00
C VAL A 119 -7.63 -2.78 10.99
N PHE A 120 -6.78 -3.23 10.06
CA PHE A 120 -5.42 -2.73 9.93
C PHE A 120 -5.38 -1.22 9.70
N LEU A 121 -6.17 -0.67 8.77
CA LEU A 121 -6.18 0.76 8.48
C LEU A 121 -6.64 1.62 9.67
N ARG A 122 -7.53 1.11 10.53
CA ARG A 122 -8.01 1.84 11.72
C ARG A 122 -7.00 1.82 12.86
N GLU A 123 -6.27 0.72 13.01
CA GLU A 123 -5.27 0.59 14.06
C GLU A 123 -3.90 1.17 13.67
N ARG A 124 -3.57 1.18 12.37
CA ARG A 124 -2.24 1.58 11.87
C ARG A 124 -1.79 2.97 12.33
N PRO A 125 -2.61 4.04 12.34
CA PRO A 125 -2.19 5.35 12.85
C PRO A 125 -1.82 5.34 14.34
N LYS A 126 -2.37 4.42 15.13
CA LYS A 126 -2.06 4.28 16.57
C LYS A 126 -0.73 3.58 16.84
N MET A 127 -0.17 2.93 15.81
CA MET A 127 1.06 2.13 15.90
C MET A 127 2.31 2.93 15.57
N GLY A 128 2.18 4.21 15.22
CA GLY A 128 3.29 5.12 14.88
C GLY A 128 3.04 5.87 13.58
N GLU A 129 3.98 6.75 13.23
CA GLU A 129 3.91 7.56 12.01
C GLU A 129 3.80 6.70 10.74
N ILE A 130 3.06 7.21 9.75
CA ILE A 130 2.97 6.59 8.41
C ILE A 130 3.89 7.35 7.45
N THR A 131 4.60 6.60 6.61
CA THR A 131 5.41 7.19 5.55
C THR A 131 4.61 7.41 4.28
N ALA A 132 5.04 8.35 3.45
CA ALA A 132 4.41 8.65 2.15
C ALA A 132 4.33 7.41 1.25
N ARG A 133 5.41 6.61 1.20
CA ARG A 133 5.42 5.37 0.41
C ARG A 133 4.43 4.35 0.95
N GLU A 134 4.32 4.21 2.27
CA GLU A 134 3.36 3.30 2.89
C GLU A 134 1.92 3.74 2.59
N TYR A 135 1.62 5.04 2.74
CA TYR A 135 0.31 5.60 2.40
C TYR A 135 -0.06 5.35 0.94
N VAL A 136 0.86 5.60 0.01
CA VAL A 136 0.69 5.33 -1.43
C VAL A 136 0.38 3.86 -1.70
N MET A 137 1.10 2.94 -1.03
CA MET A 137 0.87 1.51 -1.21
C MET A 137 -0.49 1.05 -0.66
N LEU A 138 -0.90 1.54 0.51
CA LEU A 138 -2.22 1.24 1.08
C LEU A 138 -3.34 1.77 0.19
N LEU A 139 -3.18 2.98 -0.34
CA LEU A 139 -4.14 3.58 -1.26
C LEU A 139 -4.23 2.79 -2.57
N ARG A 140 -3.10 2.32 -3.11
CA ARG A 140 -3.09 1.44 -4.30
C ARG A 140 -3.84 0.13 -4.06
N ILE A 141 -3.68 -0.50 -2.88
CA ILE A 141 -4.47 -1.68 -2.50
C ILE A 141 -5.98 -1.37 -2.54
N ILE A 142 -6.38 -0.23 -1.99
CA ILE A 142 -7.79 0.22 -1.99
C ILE A 142 -8.31 0.47 -3.41
N LEU A 143 -7.53 1.17 -4.25
CA LEU A 143 -7.90 1.45 -5.64
C LEU A 143 -8.09 0.18 -6.49
N TYR A 144 -7.46 -0.94 -6.14
CA TYR A 144 -7.70 -2.21 -6.82
C TYR A 144 -8.99 -2.93 -6.40
N MET A 145 -9.69 -2.45 -5.36
CA MET A 145 -10.90 -3.09 -4.83
C MET A 145 -12.12 -2.17 -4.96
N ASP A 146 -12.77 -2.20 -6.12
CA ASP A 146 -13.89 -1.29 -6.46
C ASP A 146 -15.02 -1.28 -5.42
N GLU A 147 -15.41 -2.46 -4.93
CA GLU A 147 -16.52 -2.66 -4.00
C GLU A 147 -16.26 -2.11 -2.57
N ILE A 148 -15.00 -1.78 -2.28
CA ILE A 148 -14.54 -1.29 -0.98
C ILE A 148 -13.97 0.12 -1.09
N LEU A 149 -13.78 0.60 -2.31
CA LEU A 149 -13.09 1.83 -2.63
C LEU A 149 -13.56 3.00 -1.77
N GLU A 150 -14.86 3.29 -1.73
CA GLU A 150 -15.42 4.36 -0.91
C GLU A 150 -15.06 4.21 0.58
N LYS A 151 -15.28 3.01 1.14
CA LYS A 151 -14.99 2.73 2.57
C LYS A 151 -13.51 2.88 2.87
N GLY A 152 -12.65 2.40 1.96
CA GLY A 152 -11.21 2.54 2.03
C GLY A 152 -10.79 4.00 2.02
N LEU A 153 -11.22 4.76 1.01
CA LEU A 153 -10.89 6.17 0.87
C LEU A 153 -11.38 7.00 2.05
N CYS A 154 -12.56 6.69 2.59
CA CYS A 154 -13.10 7.35 3.79
C CYS A 154 -12.22 7.13 5.03
N ILE A 155 -11.66 5.93 5.21
CA ILE A 155 -10.69 5.69 6.29
C ILE A 155 -9.37 6.39 5.98
N MET A 156 -8.89 6.34 4.74
CA MET A 156 -7.63 6.98 4.34
C MET A 156 -7.65 8.49 4.61
N SER A 157 -8.73 9.18 4.20
CA SER A 157 -8.84 10.63 4.38
C SER A 157 -8.97 11.06 5.84
N ARG A 158 -9.62 10.23 6.69
CA ARG A 158 -9.88 10.59 8.09
C ARG A 158 -8.74 10.20 9.03
N ALA A 159 -8.15 9.03 8.82
CA ALA A 159 -7.24 8.41 9.79
C ALA A 159 -5.77 8.79 9.55
N PHE A 160 -5.43 9.27 8.35
CA PHE A 160 -4.05 9.56 7.94
C PHE A 160 -3.88 11.03 7.53
N SER A 161 -4.22 11.94 8.45
CA SER A 161 -4.13 13.39 8.20
C SER A 161 -2.71 13.94 8.18
N SER A 162 -1.72 13.18 8.65
CA SER A 162 -0.30 13.55 8.61
C SER A 162 0.51 12.37 8.10
N VAL A 163 1.15 12.56 6.95
CA VAL A 163 1.98 11.57 6.28
C VAL A 163 3.38 12.14 6.17
N HIS A 164 4.38 11.39 6.64
CA HIS A 164 5.75 11.85 6.72
C HIS A 164 6.61 11.29 5.58
N GLY A 165 7.73 11.98 5.32
CA GLY A 165 8.68 11.54 4.31
C GLY A 165 8.24 11.86 2.89
N LYS A 166 8.91 11.22 1.92
CA LYS A 166 8.79 11.53 0.49
C LYS A 166 8.43 10.28 -0.28
N CYS A 167 7.60 10.43 -1.31
CA CYS A 167 7.33 9.37 -2.27
C CYS A 167 8.10 9.62 -3.56
N ALA A 168 8.64 8.55 -4.18
CA ALA A 168 9.31 8.63 -5.47
C ALA A 168 8.33 9.08 -6.57
N GLY A 169 8.80 9.90 -7.52
CA GLY A 169 7.94 10.46 -8.57
C GLY A 169 7.21 9.41 -9.40
N GLU A 170 7.86 8.29 -9.74
CA GLU A 170 7.23 7.20 -10.51
C GLU A 170 6.17 6.43 -9.71
N GLU A 171 6.41 6.18 -8.41
CA GLU A 171 5.42 5.52 -7.54
C GLU A 171 4.15 6.38 -7.42
N MET A 172 4.33 7.70 -7.25
CA MET A 172 3.26 8.69 -7.20
C MET A 172 2.53 8.79 -8.54
N LYS A 173 3.25 8.93 -9.66
CA LYS A 173 2.68 9.01 -11.00
C LYS A 173 1.76 7.83 -11.29
N GLN A 174 2.23 6.61 -11.01
CA GLN A 174 1.45 5.40 -11.23
C GLN A 174 0.17 5.38 -10.38
N LEU A 175 0.23 5.90 -9.14
CA LEU A 175 -0.94 6.02 -8.28
C LEU A 175 -1.95 7.03 -8.83
N LEU A 176 -1.50 8.19 -9.30
CA LEU A 176 -2.37 9.21 -9.90
C LEU A 176 -3.04 8.68 -11.18
N ILE A 177 -2.31 7.91 -11.99
CA ILE A 177 -2.88 7.20 -13.14
C ILE A 177 -3.98 6.23 -12.67
N GLU A 178 -3.74 5.46 -11.62
CA GLU A 178 -4.76 4.53 -11.07
C GLU A 178 -5.99 5.27 -10.54
N MET A 179 -5.82 6.42 -9.89
CA MET A 179 -6.94 7.29 -9.48
C MET A 179 -7.72 7.80 -10.69
N LEU A 180 -7.04 8.22 -11.76
CA LEU A 180 -7.67 8.66 -13.00
C LEU A 180 -8.47 7.56 -13.71
N HIS A 181 -8.17 6.28 -13.46
CA HIS A 181 -9.00 5.17 -13.96
C HIS A 181 -10.30 4.99 -13.17
N LYS A 182 -10.49 5.69 -12.03
CA LYS A 182 -11.69 5.61 -11.18
C LYS A 182 -12.64 6.79 -11.37
N LYS A 183 -12.79 7.31 -12.60
CA LYS A 183 -13.59 8.52 -12.89
C LYS A 183 -15.03 8.45 -12.36
N GLU A 184 -15.73 7.34 -12.59
CA GLU A 184 -17.12 7.19 -12.14
C GLU A 184 -17.22 7.18 -10.61
N SER A 185 -16.32 6.46 -9.92
CA SER A 185 -16.25 6.46 -8.46
C SER A 185 -15.84 7.83 -7.91
N MET A 186 -14.96 8.54 -8.62
CA MET A 186 -14.53 9.89 -8.28
C MET A 186 -15.70 10.87 -8.38
N LYS A 187 -16.53 10.76 -9.41
CA LYS A 187 -17.76 11.56 -9.54
C LYS A 187 -18.72 11.30 -8.37
N ALA A 188 -18.93 10.03 -8.01
CA ALA A 188 -19.83 9.64 -6.93
C ALA A 188 -19.34 10.08 -5.54
N HIS A 189 -18.03 10.10 -5.31
CA HIS A 189 -17.41 10.35 -3.99
C HIS A 189 -16.40 11.50 -4.03
N LYS A 190 -16.72 12.56 -4.79
CA LYS A 190 -15.83 13.67 -5.16
C LYS A 190 -15.08 14.30 -3.99
N GLU A 191 -15.76 14.57 -2.87
CA GLU A 191 -15.14 15.19 -1.69
C GLU A 191 -14.11 14.27 -1.01
N ILE A 192 -14.39 12.97 -0.97
CA ILE A 192 -13.46 12.00 -0.39
C ILE A 192 -12.21 11.89 -1.28
N PHE A 193 -12.40 11.84 -2.59
CA PHE A 193 -11.29 11.82 -3.55
C PHE A 193 -10.46 13.10 -3.48
N ALA A 194 -11.10 14.27 -3.38
CA ALA A 194 -10.42 15.56 -3.26
C ALA A 194 -9.55 15.61 -1.99
N ASN A 195 -10.07 15.13 -0.86
CA ASN A 195 -9.31 15.07 0.40
C ASN A 195 -8.13 14.09 0.33
N VAL A 196 -8.33 12.89 -0.24
CA VAL A 196 -7.23 11.93 -0.44
C VAL A 196 -6.18 12.50 -1.38
N PHE A 197 -6.60 13.18 -2.45
CA PHE A 197 -5.71 13.82 -3.40
C PHE A 197 -4.91 14.96 -2.76
N PHE A 198 -5.55 15.77 -1.91
CA PHE A 198 -4.88 16.80 -1.12
C PHE A 198 -3.77 16.22 -0.24
N ILE A 199 -4.05 15.14 0.50
CA ILE A 199 -3.04 14.44 1.32
C ILE A 199 -1.87 13.95 0.45
N LEU A 200 -2.15 13.43 -0.76
CA LEU A 200 -1.08 13.00 -1.66
C LEU A 200 -0.18 14.16 -2.10
N LEU A 201 -0.78 15.30 -2.49
CA LEU A 201 -0.03 16.49 -2.89
C LEU A 201 0.90 17.00 -1.78
N GLN A 202 0.50 16.86 -0.52
CA GLN A 202 1.34 17.24 0.62
C GLN A 202 2.67 16.46 0.67
N THR A 203 2.69 15.24 0.14
CA THR A 203 3.84 14.31 0.15
C THR A 203 4.73 14.37 -1.10
N CYS A 204 4.39 15.20 -2.08
CA CYS A 204 5.08 15.30 -3.37
C CYS A 204 6.39 16.09 -3.29
N HIS A 205 7.43 15.63 -4.00
CA HIS A 205 8.71 16.33 -4.12
C HIS A 205 9.26 16.49 -5.55
N GLU A 206 8.64 15.86 -6.56
CA GLU A 206 9.09 15.88 -7.97
C GLU A 206 7.91 16.09 -8.94
N ALA A 207 7.17 17.18 -8.72
CA ALA A 207 5.94 17.53 -9.43
C ALA A 207 6.00 17.41 -10.96
N VAL A 208 7.15 17.72 -11.56
CA VAL A 208 7.36 17.71 -13.02
C VAL A 208 7.06 16.34 -13.64
N LEU A 209 7.29 15.24 -12.92
CA LEU A 209 7.13 13.88 -13.47
C LEU A 209 5.66 13.49 -13.69
N PHE A 210 4.74 14.12 -12.97
CA PHE A 210 3.32 13.77 -12.91
C PHE A 210 2.37 14.98 -12.97
N GLU A 211 2.87 16.11 -13.46
CA GLU A 211 2.12 17.35 -13.61
C GLU A 211 0.82 17.14 -14.41
N LYS A 212 0.90 16.41 -15.52
CA LYS A 212 -0.25 16.13 -16.39
C LYS A 212 -1.35 15.37 -15.65
N GLU A 213 -0.98 14.43 -14.79
CA GLU A 213 -1.92 13.64 -14.00
C GLU A 213 -2.58 14.51 -12.93
N VAL A 214 -1.83 15.39 -12.26
CA VAL A 214 -2.35 16.34 -11.27
C VAL A 214 -3.37 17.30 -11.89
N ILE A 215 -3.04 17.89 -13.04
CA ILE A 215 -3.93 18.81 -13.77
C ILE A 215 -5.23 18.09 -14.14
N LYS A 216 -5.14 16.88 -14.71
CA LYS A 216 -6.34 16.10 -15.09
C LYS A 216 -7.22 15.76 -13.89
N ILE A 217 -6.64 15.39 -12.75
CA ILE A 217 -7.43 15.12 -11.54
C ILE A 217 -8.13 16.40 -11.09
N LYS A 218 -7.43 17.54 -11.05
CA LYS A 218 -8.03 18.83 -10.71
C LYS A 218 -9.20 19.18 -11.64
N GLU A 219 -9.02 19.06 -12.96
CA GLU A 219 -10.07 19.31 -13.95
C GLU A 219 -11.31 18.44 -13.72
N LEU A 220 -11.12 17.15 -13.41
CA LEU A 220 -12.24 16.26 -13.06
C LEU A 220 -12.94 16.69 -11.77
N LEU A 221 -12.19 17.08 -10.74
CA LEU A 221 -12.78 17.54 -9.47
C LEU A 221 -13.59 18.85 -9.66
N VAL A 222 -13.11 19.77 -10.51
CA VAL A 222 -13.87 20.97 -10.92
C VAL A 222 -15.13 20.57 -11.68
N GLN A 223 -15.00 19.66 -12.67
CA GLN A 223 -16.13 19.16 -13.45
C GLN A 223 -17.19 18.46 -12.58
N TYR A 224 -16.77 17.81 -11.50
CA TYR A 224 -17.66 17.13 -10.58
C TYR A 224 -18.23 18.06 -9.50
N GLU A 225 -17.92 19.35 -9.54
CA GLU A 225 -18.45 20.38 -8.63
C GLU A 225 -18.06 20.13 -7.17
N VAL A 226 -16.79 19.80 -6.91
CA VAL A 226 -16.24 19.77 -5.54
C VAL A 226 -16.37 21.15 -4.88
N GLU A 227 -16.57 21.18 -3.57
CA GLU A 227 -16.68 22.42 -2.79
C GLU A 227 -15.53 23.40 -3.08
N GLU A 228 -15.87 24.67 -3.33
CA GLU A 228 -14.92 25.69 -3.81
C GLU A 228 -13.73 25.89 -2.85
N TYR A 229 -13.95 25.83 -1.53
CA TYR A 229 -12.86 25.94 -0.57
C TYR A 229 -11.87 24.76 -0.66
N VAL A 230 -12.34 23.55 -0.99
CA VAL A 230 -11.47 22.37 -1.16
C VAL A 230 -10.63 22.53 -2.42
N LEU A 231 -11.23 23.03 -3.50
CA LEU A 231 -10.52 23.35 -4.73
C LEU A 231 -9.42 24.40 -4.48
N HIS A 232 -9.71 25.45 -3.71
CA HIS A 232 -8.70 26.45 -3.34
C HIS A 232 -7.55 25.86 -2.51
N LEU A 233 -7.84 24.94 -1.58
CA LEU A 233 -6.79 24.23 -0.84
C LEU A 233 -5.91 23.38 -1.76
N LEU A 234 -6.53 22.65 -2.70
CA LEU A 234 -5.81 21.87 -3.71
C LEU A 234 -4.94 22.77 -4.59
N GLU A 235 -5.45 23.91 -5.04
CA GLU A 235 -4.70 24.86 -5.87
C GLU A 235 -3.45 25.38 -5.16
N ASN A 236 -3.58 25.77 -3.89
CA ASN A 236 -2.45 26.22 -3.10
C ASN A 236 -1.39 25.13 -2.96
N GLU A 237 -1.79 23.87 -2.77
CA GLU A 237 -0.86 22.75 -2.70
C GLU A 237 -0.20 22.45 -4.05
N ILE A 238 -0.95 22.51 -5.15
CA ILE A 238 -0.42 22.34 -6.52
C ILE A 238 0.64 23.42 -6.82
N ILE A 239 0.38 24.67 -6.44
CA ILE A 239 1.33 25.78 -6.58
C ILE A 239 2.55 25.56 -5.66
N ARG A 240 2.33 25.16 -4.40
CA ARG A 240 3.41 24.88 -3.43
C ARG A 240 4.40 23.85 -3.97
N ILE A 241 3.90 22.80 -4.64
CA ILE A 241 4.75 21.76 -5.23
C ILE A 241 5.35 22.16 -6.59
N GLY A 242 5.09 23.38 -7.08
CA GLY A 242 5.72 23.93 -8.28
C GLY A 242 5.04 23.58 -9.60
N ILE A 243 3.78 23.11 -9.57
CA ILE A 243 2.96 22.94 -10.77
C ILE A 243 2.27 24.27 -11.05
N VAL A 244 2.74 24.97 -12.07
CA VAL A 244 2.13 26.23 -12.50
C VAL A 244 1.03 25.89 -13.50
N MET A 245 -0.22 25.98 -13.06
CA MET A 245 -1.37 25.92 -13.95
C MET A 245 -1.28 27.11 -14.92
N GLY A 246 -0.86 26.86 -16.16
CA GLY A 246 -0.91 27.84 -17.23
C GLY A 246 -2.37 28.16 -17.58
N ASP A 247 -2.97 29.08 -16.83
CA ASP A 247 -4.01 30.05 -17.20
C ASP A 247 -4.52 30.79 -15.95
N LEU A 248 -3.61 31.43 -15.21
CA LEU A 248 -3.95 32.51 -14.25
C LEU A 248 -4.09 33.89 -14.95
N GLN A 249 -4.26 33.89 -16.28
CA GLN A 249 -4.57 35.08 -17.08
C GLN A 249 -5.71 34.80 -18.08
N LYS A 250 -6.88 34.41 -17.56
CA LYS A 250 -8.14 34.77 -18.19
C LYS A 250 -9.05 35.47 -17.19
N GLU A 251 -8.97 36.79 -17.29
CA GLU A 251 -10.05 37.77 -17.11
C GLU A 251 -10.50 38.12 -15.67
N LEU A 252 -9.98 39.27 -15.22
CA LEU A 252 -10.65 40.38 -14.49
C LEU A 252 -11.63 40.04 -13.36
#